data_AF-A0AAW4WXR0-F1
#
_entry.id   AF-A0AAW4WXR0-F1
#
_cell.length_a   1.000
_cell.length_b   1.000
_cell.length_c   1.000
_cell.angle_alpha   90.00
_cell.angle_beta   90.00
_cell.angle_gamma   90.00
#
_symmetry.space_group_name_H-M   'P 1'
#
loop_
_entity.id
_entity.type
_entity.pdbx_description
1 polymer ?
#
loop_
_entity_poly.entity_id
_entity_poly.type
_entity_poly.pdbx_seq_one_letter_code
_entity_poly.pdbx_strand_id
1 'polypeptide(L)' 'MPGLGTLLVGEDPGSMKYVAGKHADCQEVGITSVKKELPADASFGQIAEAVRELTDDPACTGFIVQLPLPKGVDE' A
#
# COMPACT_ATOMS: atom_id res chain seq x y z
N MET A 1 -3.63 -15.65 -10.52
CA MET A 1 -2.22 -15.23 -10.43
C MET A 1 -2.04 -14.54 -9.09
N PRO A 2 -0.88 -14.67 -8.41
CA PRO A 2 -0.61 -13.86 -7.23
C PRO A 2 -0.57 -12.38 -7.60
N GLY A 3 -0.97 -11.54 -6.66
CA GLY A 3 -0.91 -10.09 -6.78
C GLY A 3 -0.56 -9.41 -5.46
N LEU A 4 0.18 -8.31 -5.54
CA LEU A 4 0.70 -7.56 -4.40
C LEU A 4 0.05 -6.19 -4.30
N GLY A 5 -0.62 -5.94 -3.17
CA GLY A 5 -1.08 -4.62 -2.77
C GLY A 5 0.00 -3.83 -2.03
N THR A 6 0.02 -2.51 -2.20
CA THR A 6 0.76 -1.60 -1.31
C THR A 6 -0.15 -0.47 -0.87
N LEU A 7 -0.06 -0.10 0.41
CA LEU A 7 -0.68 1.09 0.96
C LEU A 7 0.42 2.02 1.48
N LEU A 8 0.53 3.20 0.88
CA LEU A 8 1.41 4.28 1.30
C LEU A 8 0.58 5.42 1.87
N VAL A 9 0.96 5.92 3.05
CA VAL A 9 0.32 7.09 3.66
C VAL A 9 1.35 8.21 3.78
N GLY A 10 1.05 9.35 3.17
CA GLY A 10 1.97 10.47 3.05
C GLY A 10 3.03 10.30 1.95
N GLU A 11 4.02 11.18 1.98
CA GLU A 11 4.99 11.36 0.89
C GLU A 11 6.43 11.22 1.40
N ASP A 12 6.68 10.35 2.38
CA ASP A 12 8.04 10.10 2.84
C ASP A 12 8.91 9.56 1.67
N PRO A 13 10.01 10.23 1.29
CA PRO A 13 10.81 9.86 0.12
C PRO A 13 11.41 8.46 0.20
N GLY A 14 11.70 7.95 1.41
CA GLY A 14 12.18 6.58 1.61
C GLY A 14 11.10 5.56 1.30
N SER A 15 9.90 5.81 1.83
CA SER A 15 8.70 4.98 1.66
C SER A 15 8.26 4.92 0.20
N MET A 16 8.25 6.06 -0.50
CA MET A 16 7.94 6.11 -1.94
C MET A 16 8.91 5.27 -2.76
N LYS A 17 10.22 5.37 -2.49
CA LYS A 17 11.24 4.57 -3.20
C LYS A 17 11.09 3.08 -2.92
N TYR A 18 10.78 2.71 -1.69
CA TYR A 18 10.56 1.32 -1.31
C TYR A 18 9.37 0.71 -2.05
N VAL A 19 8.21 1.38 -2.02
CA VAL A 19 7.00 0.94 -2.72
C VAL A 19 7.24 0.86 -4.24
N ALA A 20 7.89 1.87 -4.83
CA ALA A 20 8.24 1.85 -6.25
C ALA A 20 9.11 0.63 -6.62
N GLY A 21 10.08 0.27 -5.79
CA GLY A 21 10.89 -0.95 -5.98
C GLY A 21 10.03 -2.22 -5.99
N LYS A 22 9.08 -2.36 -5.04
CA LYS A 22 8.18 -3.53 -4.99
C LYS A 22 7.30 -3.67 -6.23
N HIS A 23 6.82 -2.55 -6.77
CA HIS A 23 6.04 -2.58 -8.01
C HIS A 23 6.89 -2.94 -9.22
N ALA A 24 8.14 -2.45 -9.30
CA ALA A 24 9.07 -2.81 -10.36
C ALA A 24 9.38 -4.32 -10.34
N ASP A 25 9.68 -4.88 -9.16
CA ASP A 25 9.91 -6.32 -8.99
C ASP A 25 8.69 -7.13 -9.44
N CYS A 26 7.48 -6.71 -9.06
CA CYS A 26 6.24 -7.38 -9.45
C CYS A 26 6.02 -7.36 -10.97
N GLN A 27 6.29 -6.23 -11.63
CA GLN A 27 6.19 -6.13 -13.09
C GLN A 27 7.18 -7.05 -13.80
N GLU A 28 8.41 -7.16 -13.29
CA GLU A 28 9.45 -8.03 -13.87
C GLU A 28 9.04 -9.50 -13.87
N VAL A 29 8.34 -9.95 -12.84
CA VAL A 29 7.84 -11.34 -12.72
C VAL A 29 6.40 -11.55 -13.20
N GLY A 30 5.77 -10.52 -13.78
CA GLY A 30 4.41 -10.59 -14.33
C GLY A 30 3.29 -10.66 -13.28
N ILE A 31 3.54 -10.19 -12.06
CA ILE A 31 2.58 -10.15 -10.94
C ILE A 31 1.77 -8.85 -11.02
N THR A 32 0.44 -8.96 -10.92
CA THR A 32 -0.45 -7.81 -10.83
C THR A 32 -0.17 -7.08 -9.52
N SER A 33 0.05 -5.76 -9.59
CA SER A 33 0.29 -4.96 -8.39
C SER A 33 -0.74 -3.84 -8.28
N VAL A 34 -1.27 -3.67 -7.07
CA VAL A 34 -2.30 -2.68 -6.73
C VAL A 34 -1.67 -1.67 -5.80
N LYS A 35 -1.72 -0.39 -6.15
CA LYS A 35 -1.15 0.70 -5.33
C LYS A 35 -2.27 1.56 -4.77
N LYS A 36 -2.27 1.77 -3.45
CA LYS A 36 -3.14 2.72 -2.76
C LYS A 36 -2.26 3.78 -2.09
N GLU A 37 -2.56 5.04 -2.35
CA GLU A 37 -1.86 6.19 -1.78
C GLU A 37 -2.88 7.06 -1.05
N LEU A 38 -2.57 7.39 0.19
CA LEU A 38 -3.36 8.29 1.03
C LEU A 38 -2.49 9.48 1.45
N PRO A 39 -3.09 10.66 1.66
CA PRO A 39 -2.35 11.83 2.13
C PRO A 39 -1.83 11.64 3.57
N ALA A 40 -0.83 12.43 3.97
CA ALA A 40 -0.19 12.30 5.29
C ALA A 40 -1.13 12.63 6.47
N ASP A 41 -2.25 13.29 6.22
CA ASP A 41 -3.29 13.61 7.19
C ASP A 41 -4.48 12.63 7.15
N ALA A 42 -4.33 11.50 6.45
CA ALA A 42 -5.36 10.49 6.36
C ALA A 42 -5.77 9.98 7.75
N SER A 43 -7.07 9.97 7.98
CA SER A 43 -7.67 9.42 9.18
C SER A 43 -7.54 7.89 9.22
N PHE A 44 -7.62 7.32 10.43
CA PHE A 44 -7.70 5.87 10.61
C PHE A 44 -8.82 5.25 9.76
N GLY A 45 -9.97 5.92 9.63
CA GLY A 45 -11.09 5.44 8.81
C GLY A 45 -10.72 5.26 7.34
N GLN A 46 -10.00 6.22 6.76
CA GLN A 46 -9.53 6.16 5.37
C GLN A 46 -8.47 5.07 5.18
N ILE A 47 -7.57 4.91 6.15
CA ILE A 47 -6.56 3.84 6.13
C ILE A 47 -7.24 2.48 6.21
N ALA A 48 -8.18 2.29 7.12
CA ALA A 48 -8.94 1.05 7.29
C ALA A 48 -9.79 0.73 6.05
N GLU A 49 -10.38 1.73 5.40
CA GLU A 49 -11.09 1.56 4.14
C GLU A 49 -10.15 1.08 3.02
N ALA A 50 -8.99 1.72 2.85
CA ALA A 50 -8.01 1.29 1.85
C ALA A 50 -7.51 -0.15 2.11
N VAL A 51 -7.32 -0.54 3.38
CA VAL A 51 -6.99 -1.91 3.75
C VAL A 51 -8.12 -2.89 3.38
N ARG A 52 -9.39 -2.52 3.61
CA ARG A 52 -10.53 -3.35 3.18
C ARG A 52 -10.58 -3.49 1.67
N GLU A 53 -10.38 -2.40 0.92
CA GLU A 53 -10.36 -2.47 -0.54
C GLU A 53 -9.27 -3.42 -1.05
N LEU A 54 -8.08 -3.41 -0.45
CA LEU A 54 -7.01 -4.37 -0.78
C LEU A 54 -7.36 -5.80 -0.37
N THR A 55 -8.12 -5.98 0.71
CA THR A 55 -8.56 -7.31 1.18
C THR A 55 -9.65 -7.90 0.29
N ASP A 56 -10.55 -7.06 -0.21
CA ASP A 56 -11.70 -7.47 -1.02
C ASP A 56 -11.37 -7.60 -2.51
N ASP A 57 -10.20 -7.12 -2.95
CA ASP A 57 -9.75 -7.25 -4.33
C ASP A 57 -9.27 -8.69 -4.63
N PRO A 58 -9.98 -9.46 -5.48
CA PRO A 58 -9.57 -10.83 -5.82
C PRO A 58 -8.25 -10.90 -6.60
N ALA A 59 -7.75 -9.78 -7.13
CA ALA A 59 -6.43 -9.68 -7.74
C ALA A 59 -5.32 -9.41 -6.70
N CYS A 60 -5.66 -9.06 -5.46
CA CYS A 60 -4.71 -8.84 -4.38
C CYS A 60 -4.66 -10.07 -3.47
N THR A 61 -3.57 -10.82 -3.52
CA THR A 61 -3.38 -12.02 -2.68
C THR A 61 -2.64 -11.72 -1.38
N GLY A 62 -2.11 -10.51 -1.24
CA GLY A 62 -1.45 -10.00 -0.04
C GLY A 62 -1.05 -8.55 -0.23
N PHE A 63 -0.93 -7.80 0.86
CA PHE A 63 -0.58 -6.38 0.81
C PHE A 63 0.44 -5.98 1.88
N ILE A 64 1.12 -4.87 1.63
CA ILE A 64 2.05 -4.24 2.57
C ILE A 64 1.52 -2.85 2.91
N VAL A 65 1.38 -2.57 4.21
CA VAL A 65 1.17 -1.21 4.71
C VAL A 65 2.54 -0.62 5.03
N GLN A 66 2.89 0.47 4.34
CA GLN A 66 4.20 1.10 4.49
C GLN A 66 4.20 2.04 5.69
N LEU A 67 5.14 1.82 6.61
CA LEU A 67 5.36 2.62 7.81
C LEU A 67 6.38 3.74 7.58
N PRO A 68 6.37 4.81 8.40
CA PRO A 68 5.46 5.06 9.53
C PRO A 68 4.06 5.54 9.11
N LEU A 69 3.05 5.25 9.92
CA LEU A 69 1.70 5.81 9.73
C LEU A 69 1.61 7.27 10.24
N PRO A 70 0.56 8.03 9.85
CA PRO A 70 0.30 9.36 10.39
C PRO A 70 0.27 9.40 11.92
N LYS A 71 0.75 10.50 12.50
CA LYS A 71 0.74 10.69 13.95
C LYS A 71 -0.70 10.59 14.50
N GLY A 72 -0.88 9.75 15.52
CA GLY A 72 -2.18 9.54 16.18
C GLY A 72 -2.98 8.35 15.63
N VAL A 73 -2.42 7.63 14.64
CA VAL A 73 -2.87 6.30 14.25
C VAL A 73 -1.94 5.28 14.90
N ASP A 74 -2.52 4.24 15.52
CA ASP A 74 -1.75 3.13 16.11
C ASP A 74 -1.40 2.10 15.03
N GLU A 75 -0.19 1.53 15.11
CA GLU A 75 0.39 0.61 14.11
C GLU A 75 0.01 -0.86 14.34
#